data_AF-A0AAV9EJA7-F1
#
_entry.id   AF-A0AAV9EJA7-F1
#
_cell.length_a   1.000
_cell.length_b   1.000
_cell.length_c   1.000
_cell.angle_alpha   90.00
_cell.angle_beta   90.00
_cell.angle_gamma   90.00
#
_symmetry.space_group_name_H-M   'P 1'
#
loop_
_entity.id
_entity.type
_entity.pdbx_description
1 polymer ?
#
loop_
_entity_poly.entity_id
_entity_poly.type
_entity_poly.pdbx_seq_one_letter_code
_entity_poly.pdbx_strand_id
1 'polypeptide(L)' 'MWTGSHEDGDATTKLLVDKEVTREDAERVTGVELWNKPEMLTYRGGVATSVMAAARLNRSNQL' A
#
# COMPACT_ATOMS: atom_id res chain seq x y z
N MET A 1 -9.79 -34.08 23.72
CA MET A 1 -9.33 -32.70 23.97
C MET A 1 -8.19 -32.43 23.00
N TRP A 2 -8.33 -31.46 22.09
CA TRP A 2 -7.28 -31.07 21.15
C TRP A 2 -6.32 -30.14 21.89
N THR A 3 -5.08 -30.58 22.14
CA THR A 3 -4.00 -29.77 22.73
C THR A 3 -3.12 -29.18 21.63
N GLY A 4 -3.74 -28.68 20.55
CA GLY A 4 -3.01 -27.87 19.59
C GLY A 4 -2.59 -26.60 20.28
N SER A 5 -1.32 -26.54 20.63
CA SER A 5 -0.59 -25.32 20.91
C SER A 5 -0.98 -24.31 19.82
N HIS A 6 -1.72 -23.25 20.18
CA HIS A 6 -1.89 -22.11 19.29
C HIS A 6 -0.52 -21.44 19.21
N GLU A 7 0.33 -21.97 18.34
CA GLU A 7 1.55 -21.31 17.86
C GLU A 7 1.19 -20.26 16.81
N ASP A 8 0.06 -19.57 17.00
CA ASP A 8 -0.22 -18.31 16.35
C ASP A 8 0.67 -17.28 17.03
N GLY A 9 1.95 -17.31 16.67
CA GLY A 9 2.92 -16.30 17.09
C GLY A 9 2.33 -14.92 16.85
N ASP A 10 2.52 -14.03 17.82
CA ASP A 10 2.01 -12.66 17.82
C ASP A 10 2.08 -12.08 16.40
N ALA A 11 0.93 -11.74 15.81
CA ALA A 11 0.84 -11.41 14.38
C ALA A 11 1.78 -10.26 13.97
N THR A 12 2.10 -9.38 14.93
CA THR A 12 3.08 -8.30 14.77
C THR A 12 4.48 -8.83 14.45
N THR A 13 4.86 -9.98 15.01
CA THR A 13 6.16 -10.64 14.76
C THR A 13 6.29 -11.23 13.36
N LYS A 14 5.17 -11.41 12.64
CA LYS A 14 5.12 -11.98 11.30
C LYS A 14 5.11 -10.93 10.20
N LEU A 15 4.93 -9.65 10.56
CA LEU A 15 4.96 -8.54 9.63
C LEU A 15 6.36 -7.93 9.56
N LEU A 16 6.89 -7.84 8.35
CA LEU A 16 8.07 -7.02 8.08
C LEU A 16 7.72 -5.55 8.32
N VAL A 17 8.71 -4.74 8.67
CA VAL A 17 8.54 -3.28 8.80
C VAL A 17 7.93 -2.73 7.51
N ASP A 18 7.02 -1.76 7.63
CA ASP A 18 6.38 -1.11 6.48
C ASP A 18 7.42 -0.60 5.50
N LYS A 19 7.22 -0.95 4.22
CA LYS A 19 8.04 -0.43 3.13
C LYS A 19 7.66 1.02 2.87
N GLU A 20 8.66 1.87 2.71
CA GLU A 20 8.49 3.22 2.16
C GLU A 20 7.82 3.19 0.77
N VAL A 21 6.83 4.06 0.58
CA VAL A 21 6.16 4.21 -0.71
C VAL A 21 7.04 4.99 -1.69
N THR A 22 7.17 4.47 -2.91
CA THR A 22 7.90 5.11 -4.02
C THR A 22 6.94 5.60 -5.11
N ARG A 23 7.48 6.34 -6.10
CA ARG A 23 6.68 6.82 -7.23
C ARG A 23 6.12 5.66 -8.07
N GLU A 24 6.90 4.59 -8.21
CA GLU A 24 6.50 3.39 -8.96
C GLU A 24 5.32 2.68 -8.29
N ASP A 25 5.25 2.72 -6.95
CA ASP A 25 4.09 2.20 -6.23
C ASP A 25 2.82 2.98 -6.60
N ALA A 26 2.89 4.31 -6.72
CA ALA A 26 1.76 5.15 -7.15
C ALA A 26 1.31 4.89 -8.60
N GLU A 27 2.27 4.65 -9.50
CA GLU A 27 1.99 4.34 -10.91
C GLU A 27 1.28 2.99 -11.05
N ARG A 28 1.72 1.98 -10.29
CA ARG A 28 1.06 0.66 -10.26
C ARG A 28 -0.37 0.76 -9.73
N VAL A 29 -0.59 1.55 -8.66
CA VAL A 29 -1.95 1.80 -8.13
C VAL A 29 -2.82 2.49 -9.19
N THR A 30 -2.29 3.46 -9.93
CA THR A 30 -3.02 4.15 -11.01
C THR A 30 -3.51 3.17 -12.07
N GLY A 31 -2.65 2.24 -12.51
CA GLY A 31 -3.01 1.22 -13.49
C GLY A 31 -4.12 0.29 -12.98
N VAL A 32 -4.02 -0.16 -11.72
CA VAL A 32 -5.04 -1.02 -11.10
C VAL A 32 -6.37 -0.29 -10.93
N GLU A 33 -6.36 0.98 -10.52
CA GLU A 33 -7.58 1.78 -10.39
C GLU A 33 -8.31 1.95 -11.72
N LEU A 34 -7.57 2.18 -12.80
CA LEU A 34 -8.12 2.33 -14.15
C LEU A 34 -8.68 1.00 -14.71
N TRP A 35 -7.97 -0.11 -14.48
CA TRP A 35 -8.35 -1.42 -15.02
C TRP A 35 -9.53 -2.05 -14.27
N ASN A 36 -9.72 -1.74 -12.99
CA ASN A 36 -10.81 -2.31 -12.20
C ASN A 36 -12.16 -1.62 -12.45
N LYS A 37 -12.18 -0.43 -13.07
CA LYS A 37 -13.43 0.27 -13.43
C LYS A 37 -13.26 0.97 -14.79
N PRO A 38 -13.64 0.33 -15.91
CA PRO A 38 -13.48 0.91 -17.25
C PRO A 38 -14.27 2.21 -17.46
N GLU A 39 -15.23 2.50 -16.58
CA GLU A 39 -16.08 3.71 -16.62
C GLU A 39 -15.56 4.82 -15.70
N MET A 40 -14.44 4.62 -15.01
CA MET A 40 -13.92 5.54 -14.01
C MET A 40 -13.22 6.73 -14.66
N LEU A 41 -13.92 7.86 -14.66
CA LEU A 41 -13.33 9.19 -14.73
C LEU A 41 -12.29 9.30 -13.61
N THR A 42 -11.05 9.72 -13.93
CA THR A 42 -9.99 10.00 -12.96
C THR A 42 -10.48 11.03 -11.92
N TYR A 43 -11.10 10.53 -10.85
CA TYR A 43 -11.57 11.39 -9.78
C TYR A 43 -10.36 11.96 -9.05
N ARG A 44 -10.25 13.29 -9.00
CA ARG A 44 -9.30 13.96 -8.11
C ARG A 44 -9.61 13.51 -6.68
N GLY A 45 -8.70 12.73 -6.07
CA GLY A 45 -8.88 12.16 -4.73
C GLY A 45 -8.83 10.63 -4.62
N GLY A 46 -8.54 9.90 -5.71
CA GLY A 46 -8.33 8.44 -5.69
C GLY A 46 -7.07 7.99 -4.94
N VAL A 47 -6.92 6.68 -4.73
CA VAL A 47 -5.85 6.07 -3.93
C VAL A 47 -4.48 6.42 -4.51
N ALA A 48 -4.32 6.40 -5.84
CA ALA A 48 -3.08 6.80 -6.50
C ALA A 48 -2.64 8.23 -6.17
N THR A 49 -3.58 9.17 -5.96
CA THR A 49 -3.23 10.56 -5.62
C THR A 49 -2.59 10.63 -4.24
N SER A 50 -3.16 9.93 -3.26
CA SER A 50 -2.64 9.84 -1.89
C SER A 50 -1.29 9.11 -1.86
N VAL A 51 -1.15 8.02 -2.60
CA VAL A 51 0.10 7.24 -2.71
C VAL A 51 1.20 8.09 -3.37
N MET A 52 0.87 8.88 -4.40
CA MET A 52 1.82 9.82 -5.01
C MET A 52 2.23 10.96 -4.07
N ALA A 53 1.30 11.48 -3.25
CA ALA A 53 1.61 12.50 -2.25
C ALA A 53 2.58 11.94 -1.20
N ALA A 54 2.31 10.73 -0.69
CA ALA A 54 3.18 10.05 0.27
C ALA A 54 4.57 9.74 -0.33
N ALA A 55 4.66 9.30 -1.59
CA ALA A 55 5.94 9.09 -2.27
C ALA A 55 6.76 10.38 -2.41
N ARG A 56 6.10 11.53 -2.60
CA ARG A 56 6.80 12.84 -2.64
C ARG A 56 7.35 13.20 -1.26
N LEU A 57 6.55 13.04 -0.20
CA LEU A 57 6.99 13.32 1.17
C LEU A 57 8.16 12.42 1.58
N ASN A 58 8.10 11.12 1.26
CA ASN A 58 9.18 10.18 1.57
C ASN A 58 10.49 10.56 0.88
N ARG A 59 10.46 10.95 -0.40
CA ARG A 59 11.66 11.43 -1.10
C ARG A 59 12.24 12.70 -0.49
N SER A 60 11.40 13.63 -0.04
CA SER A 60 11.86 14.86 0.63
C SER A 60 12.44 14.60 2.02
N ASN A 61 12.06 13.50 2.66
CA ASN A 61 12.57 13.06 3.96
C ASN A 61 13.79 12.12 3.86
N GLN A 62 14.32 11.92 2.63
CA GLN A 62 15.51 11.11 2.33
C GLN A 62 16.75 11.95 1.95
N LEU A 63 16.66 13.28 2.10
CA LEU A 63 17.78 14.22 2.02
C LEU A 63 18.25 14.59 3.43
#